data_AF-A0A4E9DNI9-F1
#
_entry.id   AF-A0A4E9DNI9-F1
#
_cell.length_a   1.000
_cell.length_b   1.000
_cell.length_c   1.000
_cell.angle_alpha   90.00
_cell.angle_beta   90.00
_cell.angle_gamma   90.00
#
_symmetry.space_group_name_H-M   'P 1'
#
loop_
_entity.id
_entity.type
_entity.pdbx_description
1 polymer ?
#
loop_
_entity_poly.entity_id
_entity_poly.type
_entity_poly.pdbx_seq_one_letter_code
_entity_poly.pdbx_strand_id
1 'polypeptide(L)'
;MTDQRRSANSRRWDGSTIHKSRGRNTFKLYSASHGYMGTQYNTGPDSLLCGSCMTLDYGEQARPFLVVTGTSSGIHFSLEGMNALTGGKAKTLGQIEVTARTVALLNCGLLYASATR
;
A
#
# COMPACT_ATOMS: atom_id res chain seq x y z
N MET A 1 -37.61 -6.73 -10.05
CA MET A 1 -37.46 -5.64 -9.07
C MET A 1 -36.27 -5.97 -8.18
N THR A 2 -35.29 -5.09 -8.23
CA THR A 2 -33.93 -5.18 -7.69
C THR A 2 -33.86 -4.89 -6.18
N ASP A 3 -33.16 -5.72 -5.42
CA ASP A 3 -32.35 -5.28 -4.28
C ASP A 3 -31.18 -6.26 -4.06
N GLN A 4 -30.02 -5.95 -4.65
CA GLN A 4 -28.75 -6.59 -4.35
C GLN A 4 -28.01 -5.68 -3.35
N ARG A 5 -28.23 -5.90 -2.05
CA ARG A 5 -27.34 -5.40 -1.00
C ARG A 5 -25.98 -6.09 -1.13
N ARG A 6 -25.15 -5.60 -2.05
CA ARG A 6 -23.75 -6.01 -2.16
C ARG A 6 -23.02 -5.49 -0.93
N SER A 7 -22.74 -6.42 -0.01
CA SER A 7 -21.74 -6.27 1.04
C SER A 7 -20.49 -5.57 0.49
N ALA A 8 -20.06 -4.51 1.16
CA ALA A 8 -18.90 -3.68 0.77
C ALA A 8 -17.54 -4.43 0.84
N ASN A 9 -17.56 -5.76 0.98
CA ASN A 9 -16.43 -6.60 1.34
C ASN A 9 -15.86 -7.45 0.19
N SER A 10 -16.30 -7.26 -1.06
CA SER A 10 -15.76 -8.00 -2.22
C SER A 10 -14.98 -7.14 -3.22
N ARG A 11 -14.51 -5.96 -2.81
CA ARG A 11 -13.69 -5.12 -3.69
C ARG A 11 -12.29 -5.73 -3.84
N ARG A 12 -12.13 -6.50 -4.92
CA ARG A 12 -10.85 -6.75 -5.59
C ARG A 12 -10.15 -5.40 -5.70
N TRP A 13 -9.02 -5.23 -5.01
CA TRP A 13 -8.18 -4.05 -5.12
C TRP A 13 -7.65 -3.97 -6.55
N ASP A 14 -8.26 -3.16 -7.40
CA ASP A 14 -7.84 -2.91 -8.78
C ASP A 14 -6.79 -1.78 -8.89
N GLY A 15 -6.27 -1.31 -7.76
CA GLY A 15 -5.27 -0.25 -7.71
C GLY A 15 -5.78 1.15 -8.06
N SER A 16 -7.08 1.36 -8.28
CA SER A 16 -7.57 2.60 -8.89
C SER A 16 -8.61 3.41 -8.10
N THR A 17 -8.94 3.07 -6.85
CA THR A 17 -9.92 3.86 -6.08
C THR A 17 -9.31 4.50 -4.82
N ILE A 18 -8.69 5.67 -4.99
CA ILE A 18 -8.37 6.58 -3.86
C ILE A 18 -9.65 7.34 -3.49
N HIS A 19 -10.14 7.14 -2.27
CA HIS A 19 -11.32 7.83 -1.77
C HIS A 19 -11.04 9.35 -1.63
N LYS A 20 -11.88 10.18 -2.25
CA LYS A 20 -11.72 11.64 -2.31
C LYS A 20 -12.11 12.27 -0.97
N SER A 21 -11.13 12.66 -0.15
CA SER A 21 -11.40 13.41 1.09
C SER A 21 -11.73 14.88 0.81
N ARG A 22 -12.68 15.43 1.59
CA ARG A 22 -13.06 16.85 1.53
C ARG A 22 -11.99 17.69 2.25
N GLY A 23 -11.23 18.47 1.48
CA GLY A 23 -10.14 19.33 1.96
C GLY A 23 -8.91 19.15 1.08
N ARG A 24 -8.85 19.86 -0.05
CA ARG A 24 -7.83 19.64 -1.09
C ARG A 24 -6.47 20.23 -0.68
N ASN A 25 -5.69 19.47 0.08
CA ASN A 25 -4.24 19.57 -0.03
C ASN A 25 -3.84 18.75 -1.27
N THR A 26 -3.48 19.42 -2.36
CA THR A 26 -2.98 18.75 -3.56
C THR A 26 -1.54 18.33 -3.32
N PHE A 27 -1.34 17.06 -2.99
CA PHE A 27 0.00 16.46 -2.94
C PHE A 27 0.41 16.06 -4.36
N LYS A 28 1.54 16.59 -4.84
CA LYS A 28 2.14 16.09 -6.07
C LYS A 28 2.74 14.72 -5.77
N LEU A 29 2.05 13.67 -6.20
CA LEU A 29 2.58 12.32 -6.17
C LEU A 29 3.52 12.17 -7.36
N TYR A 30 4.82 12.19 -7.09
CA TYR A 30 5.80 11.77 -8.07
C TYR A 30 5.87 10.25 -8.02
N SER A 31 5.84 9.60 -9.18
CA SER A 31 6.07 8.16 -9.30
C SER A 31 7.54 7.85 -9.02
N ALA A 32 7.95 8.01 -7.77
CA ALA A 32 9.09 7.26 -7.29
C ALA A 32 8.62 5.79 -7.21
N SER A 33 9.49 4.86 -7.59
CA SER A 33 9.23 3.43 -7.85
C SER A 33 8.80 2.61 -6.62
N HIS A 34 8.00 3.20 -5.73
CA HIS A 34 7.56 2.65 -4.46
C HIS A 34 6.15 2.09 -4.62
N GLY A 35 5.92 0.89 -4.11
CA GLY A 35 4.61 0.27 -4.17
C GLY A 35 3.69 0.72 -3.04
N TYR A 36 2.41 0.45 -3.18
CA TYR A 36 1.42 0.57 -2.11
C TYR A 36 1.05 -0.82 -1.61
N MET A 37 0.75 -0.94 -0.32
CA MET A 37 0.30 -2.19 0.27
C MET A 37 -0.83 -2.00 1.29
N GLY A 38 -1.57 -3.07 1.49
CA GLY A 38 -2.46 -3.24 2.63
C GLY A 38 -1.92 -4.28 3.59
N THR A 39 -2.15 -4.12 4.89
CA THR A 39 -1.71 -5.09 5.91
C THR A 39 -2.77 -5.31 6.97
N GLN A 40 -2.86 -6.53 7.50
CA GLN A 40 -3.75 -6.91 8.59
C GLN A 40 -3.54 -6.11 9.88
N TYR A 41 -2.35 -5.53 10.06
CA TYR A 41 -2.03 -4.71 11.23
C TYR A 41 -2.57 -3.28 11.13
N ASN A 42 -2.96 -2.83 9.93
CA ASN A 42 -3.61 -1.54 9.74
C ASN A 42 -5.12 -1.70 9.98
N THR A 43 -5.57 -1.31 11.17
CA THR A 43 -6.96 -1.48 11.62
C THR A 43 -7.93 -0.43 11.06
N GLY A 44 -7.46 0.53 10.28
CA GLY A 44 -8.30 1.59 9.70
C GLY A 44 -7.54 2.90 9.48
N PRO A 45 -8.22 3.95 8.99
CA PRO A 45 -7.58 5.22 8.65
C PRO A 45 -6.80 5.89 9.79
N ASP A 46 -7.25 5.69 11.03
CA ASP A 46 -6.63 6.26 12.24
C ASP A 46 -5.52 5.37 12.84
N SER A 47 -5.21 4.23 12.20
CA SER A 47 -4.12 3.37 12.64
C SER A 47 -2.79 4.10 12.51
N LEU A 48 -1.91 3.93 13.49
CA LEU A 48 -0.52 4.44 13.44
C LEU A 48 0.28 3.89 12.26
N LEU A 49 -0.13 2.74 11.71
CA LEU A 49 0.51 2.16 10.53
C LEU A 49 0.01 2.78 9.23
N CYS A 50 -1.18 3.40 9.21
CA CYS A 50 -1.68 4.08 8.03
C CYS A 50 -0.74 5.24 7.66
N GLY A 51 -0.27 5.28 6.41
CA GLY A 51 0.70 6.26 5.95
C GLY A 51 2.14 6.00 6.39
N SER A 52 2.44 4.89 7.07
CA SER A 52 3.82 4.48 7.35
C SER A 52 4.49 3.86 6.13
N CYS A 53 5.81 4.01 6.04
CA CYS A 53 6.64 3.34 5.02
C CYS A 53 7.27 2.09 5.64
N MET A 54 7.16 0.94 4.98
CA MET A 54 7.87 -0.27 5.40
C MET A 54 8.71 -0.83 4.25
N THR A 55 9.92 -1.27 4.55
CA THR A 55 10.69 -2.11 3.65
C THR A 55 10.32 -3.57 3.86
N LEU A 56 10.10 -4.26 2.76
CA LEU A 56 9.90 -5.71 2.73
C LEU A 56 11.11 -6.38 2.13
N ASP A 57 11.64 -7.37 2.83
CA ASP A 57 12.76 -8.20 2.38
C ASP A 57 12.24 -9.54 1.87
N TYR A 58 12.66 -9.90 0.67
CA TYR A 58 12.41 -11.18 0.02
C TYR A 58 13.71 -11.71 -0.61
N GLY A 59 14.38 -12.61 0.11
CA GLY A 59 15.74 -13.03 -0.27
C GLY A 59 16.69 -11.84 -0.28
N GLU A 60 17.33 -11.59 -1.42
CA GLU A 60 18.25 -10.46 -1.62
C GLU A 60 17.54 -9.17 -2.06
N GLN A 61 16.23 -9.22 -2.32
CA GLN A 61 15.45 -8.07 -2.76
C GLN A 61 14.83 -7.35 -1.55
N ALA A 62 15.07 -6.04 -1.45
CA ALA A 62 14.44 -5.19 -0.46
C ALA A 62 13.74 -4.02 -1.15
N ARG A 63 12.44 -3.83 -0.89
CA ARG A 63 11.66 -2.75 -1.51
C ARG A 63 10.77 -2.02 -0.50
N PRO A 64 10.72 -0.68 -0.54
CA PRO A 64 9.83 0.10 0.32
C PRO A 64 8.41 0.18 -0.25
N PHE A 65 7.43 0.06 0.64
CA PHE A 65 6.01 0.15 0.35
C PHE A 65 5.29 1.06 1.35
N LEU A 66 4.37 1.88 0.85
CA LEU A 66 3.50 2.70 1.68
C LEU A 66 2.27 1.90 2.12
N VAL A 67 2.00 1.90 3.42
CA VAL A 67 0.77 1.31 3.97
C VAL A 67 -0.39 2.27 3.76
N VAL A 68 -1.41 1.85 3.00
CA VAL A 68 -2.57 2.71 2.69
C VAL A 68 -3.90 2.14 3.18
N THR A 69 -3.95 0.85 3.52
CA THR A 69 -5.20 0.18 3.91
C THR A 69 -4.97 -1.01 4.83
N GLY A 70 -6.01 -1.41 5.55
CA GLY A 70 -6.10 -2.70 6.21
C GLY A 70 -6.39 -3.85 5.25
N THR A 71 -6.07 -5.06 5.67
CA THR A 71 -6.52 -6.32 5.04
C THR A 71 -7.09 -7.26 6.10
N SER A 72 -7.84 -8.28 5.69
CA SER A 72 -8.33 -9.31 6.63
C SER A 72 -7.21 -10.22 7.14
N SER A 73 -6.19 -10.44 6.32
CA SER A 73 -5.03 -11.27 6.65
C SER A 73 -3.81 -10.88 5.80
N GLY A 74 -2.63 -11.20 6.33
CA GLY A 74 -1.32 -10.97 5.72
C GLY A 74 -1.07 -9.54 5.26
N ILE A 75 -0.36 -9.47 4.13
CA ILE A 75 -0.10 -8.24 3.37
C ILE A 75 -0.61 -8.48 1.96
N HIS A 76 -1.37 -7.52 1.41
CA HIS A 76 -1.86 -7.57 0.04
C HIS A 76 -1.16 -6.49 -0.80
N PHE A 77 -0.77 -6.85 -2.02
CA PHE A 77 -0.12 -5.97 -3.00
C PHE A 77 -0.97 -5.82 -4.26
N SER A 78 -0.69 -4.75 -5.02
CA SER A 78 -0.95 -4.79 -6.45
C SER A 78 -0.04 -5.83 -7.12
N LEU A 79 -0.47 -6.34 -8.28
CA LEU A 79 0.37 -7.26 -9.08
C LEU A 79 1.73 -6.64 -9.40
N GLU A 80 1.75 -5.34 -9.72
CA GLU A 80 2.97 -4.58 -9.98
C GLU A 80 3.89 -4.52 -8.75
N GLY A 81 3.34 -4.24 -7.56
CA GLY A 81 4.11 -4.17 -6.33
C GLY A 81 4.76 -5.52 -5.97
N MET A 82 4.01 -6.61 -6.10
CA MET A 82 4.56 -7.95 -5.88
C MET A 82 5.60 -8.32 -6.94
N ASN A 83 5.41 -7.90 -8.20
CA ASN A 83 6.41 -8.10 -9.25
C ASN A 83 7.69 -7.30 -9.01
N ALA A 84 7.60 -6.08 -8.47
CA ALA A 84 8.76 -5.28 -8.11
C ALA A 84 9.61 -5.93 -7.01
N LEU A 85 8.99 -6.71 -6.12
CA LEU A 85 9.67 -7.47 -5.07
C LEU A 85 10.19 -8.84 -5.56
N THR A 86 9.47 -9.49 -6.48
CA THR A 86 9.75 -10.87 -6.92
C THR A 86 10.44 -10.98 -8.28
N GLY A 87 10.81 -9.86 -8.90
CA GLY A 87 11.41 -9.84 -10.24
C GLY A 87 10.46 -10.34 -11.33
N GLY A 88 9.18 -9.97 -11.26
CA GLY A 88 8.17 -10.33 -12.28
C GLY A 88 7.47 -11.68 -12.07
N LYS A 89 7.66 -12.34 -10.93
CA LYS A 89 7.17 -13.71 -10.67
C LYS A 89 5.88 -13.77 -9.82
N ALA A 90 5.19 -12.65 -9.62
CA ALA A 90 4.05 -12.58 -8.70
C ALA A 90 2.94 -13.58 -9.02
N LYS A 91 2.56 -13.74 -10.29
CA LYS A 91 1.50 -14.69 -10.69
C LYS A 91 1.88 -16.14 -10.44
N THR A 92 3.15 -16.49 -10.67
CA THR A 92 3.64 -17.87 -10.53
C THR A 92 3.81 -18.24 -9.06
N LEU A 93 4.29 -17.32 -8.23
CA LEU A 93 4.48 -17.55 -6.80
C LEU A 93 3.13 -17.52 -6.05
N GLY A 94 2.23 -16.61 -6.40
CA GLY A 94 0.90 -16.43 -5.79
C GLY A 94 0.96 -15.84 -4.38
N GLN A 95 1.77 -16.43 -3.51
CA GLN A 95 2.05 -16.00 -2.14
C GLN A 95 3.54 -16.14 -1.84
N ILE A 96 4.05 -15.24 -1.01
CA ILE A 96 5.45 -15.26 -0.55
C ILE A 96 5.48 -14.93 0.94
N GLU A 97 6.52 -15.39 1.62
CA GLU A 97 6.88 -14.93 2.96
C GLU A 97 7.94 -13.83 2.86
N VAL A 98 7.78 -12.78 3.66
CA VAL A 98 8.66 -11.61 3.66
C VAL A 98 8.93 -11.17 5.09
N THR A 99 10.07 -10.53 5.31
CA THR A 99 10.31 -9.78 6.55
C THR A 99 9.91 -8.32 6.33
N ALA A 100 9.15 -7.74 7.25
CA ALA A 100 8.71 -6.35 7.17
C ALA A 100 9.36 -5.50 8.27
N ARG A 101 9.91 -4.34 7.89
CA ARG A 101 10.46 -3.35 8.83
C ARG A 101 9.98 -1.95 8.50
N THR A 102 9.55 -1.19 9.52
CA THR A 102 9.20 0.22 9.34
C THR A 102 10.46 1.04 9.09
N VAL A 103 10.40 1.96 8.12
CA VAL A 103 11.50 2.84 7.72
C VAL A 103 11.02 4.28 7.54
N ALA A 104 11.95 5.22 7.38
CA ALA A 104 11.62 6.62 7.15
C ALA A 104 10.77 6.80 5.87
N LEU A 105 9.82 7.74 5.91
CA LEU A 105 8.88 8.01 4.81
C LEU A 105 9.55 8.50 3.52
N LEU A 106 10.76 9.06 3.64
CA LEU A 106 11.60 9.41 2.49
C LEU A 106 11.92 8.19 1.61
N ASN A 107 12.03 6.99 2.19
CA ASN A 107 12.24 5.75 1.42
C ASN A 107 11.03 5.39 0.56
N CYS A 108 9.84 5.92 0.88
CA CYS A 108 8.64 5.82 0.04
C CYS A 108 8.45 7.08 -0.83
N GLY A 109 9.44 7.98 -0.90
CA GLY A 109 9.39 9.19 -1.71
C GLY A 109 8.49 10.29 -1.14
N LEU A 110 8.06 10.15 0.13
CA LEU A 110 7.25 11.16 0.80
C LEU A 110 8.17 12.10 1.60
N LEU A 111 8.33 13.31 1.06
CA LEU A 111 8.91 14.44 1.76
C LEU A 111 7.78 15.27 2.39
N TYR A 112 7.80 15.44 3.71
CA TYR A 112 7.04 16.51 4.34
C TYR A 112 7.76 17.82 4.09
N ALA A 113 7.46 18.48 2.98
CA ALA A 113 7.76 19.90 2.86
C ALA A 113 6.73 20.65 3.72
N SER A 114 7.11 21.04 4.94
CA SER A 114 6.38 22.09 5.62
C SER A 114 6.52 23.34 4.76
N ALA A 115 5.39 23.85 4.25
CA ALA A 115 5.36 25.19 3.70
C ALA A 115 5.64 26.16 4.86
N THR A 116 6.92 26.51 5.04
CA THR A 116 7.30 27.71 5.80
C THR A 116 6.64 28.88 5.10
N ARG A 117 5.68 29.48 5.80
CA ARG A 117 4.97 30.68 5.38
C ARG A 117 5.89 31.88 5.37
#